data_AF-A0AA37LPW3-F1
#
_entry.id   AF-A0AA37LPW3-F1
#
_cell.length_a   1.000
_cell.length_b   1.000
_cell.length_c   1.000
_cell.angle_alpha   90.00
_cell.angle_beta   90.00
_cell.angle_gamma   90.00
#
_symmetry.space_group_name_H-M   'P 1'
#
loop_
_entity.id
_entity.type
_entity.pdbx_description
1 polymer ?
#
loop_
_entity_poly.entity_id
_entity_poly.type
_entity_poly.pdbx_seq_one_letter_code
_entity_poly.pdbx_strand_id
1 'polypeptide(L)'
;MAPALEKEKENCHWCQIRSFPRHKQQPITIVNEVDDATIPSTFRFLQHSKLGAGVQAAEDSFRTGCECEDVEECQYSSCLCLQEQEDDSDDEGHARRKVYMYHMHGAKSGLLRSKFLKSKRPIYECHDGCACAESCPNRVVERGRKVPLQIFRTEKTGWGVRSLVDIKKGQFVDKYIGEIITPQEAQRRRNASSIAERKDVYLFALDKFTDKHSPDVRLRGPPLEIDGEFMSGPTRFINHSCDPNLRIFARVGDHADKHIHDIAMFALKDILRGEELTFDYVDGVSEEDDDAKDKSKQGDMVKCLCGSKNCREFLW
;
A
#
# COMPACT_ATOMS: atom_id res chain seq x y z
N MET A 1 -17.22 -20.06 24.49
CA MET A 1 -16.28 -20.88 23.68
C MET A 1 -15.07 -21.18 24.55
N ALA A 2 -14.52 -22.40 24.50
CA ALA A 2 -13.39 -22.78 25.35
C ALA A 2 -12.14 -21.96 24.98
N PRO A 3 -11.37 -21.42 25.95
CA PRO A 3 -10.17 -20.61 25.68
C PRO A 3 -9.14 -21.27 24.76
N ALA A 4 -9.05 -22.61 24.78
CA ALA A 4 -8.18 -23.38 23.89
C ALA A 4 -8.56 -23.25 22.40
N LEU A 5 -9.86 -23.23 22.09
CA LEU A 5 -10.36 -23.13 20.72
C LEU A 5 -10.06 -21.75 20.10
N GLU A 6 -10.13 -20.67 20.91
CA GLU A 6 -9.77 -19.34 20.41
C GLU A 6 -8.27 -19.24 20.12
N LYS A 7 -7.42 -19.80 21.00
CA LYS A 7 -5.98 -19.88 20.75
C LYS A 7 -5.64 -20.69 19.49
N GLU A 8 -6.36 -21.77 19.21
CA GLU A 8 -6.20 -22.54 17.97
C GLU A 8 -6.59 -21.75 16.73
N LYS A 9 -7.73 -21.04 16.75
CA LYS A 9 -8.16 -20.16 15.65
C LYS A 9 -7.16 -19.05 15.39
N GLU A 10 -6.61 -18.44 16.44
CA GLU A 10 -5.59 -17.39 16.33
C GLU A 10 -4.31 -17.88 15.67
N ASN A 11 -3.95 -19.15 15.85
CA ASN A 11 -2.75 -19.74 15.24
C ASN A 11 -3.01 -20.32 13.83
N CYS A 12 -4.26 -20.36 13.37
CA CYS A 12 -4.61 -20.89 12.07
C CYS A 12 -4.79 -19.75 11.04
N HIS A 13 -3.86 -19.62 10.09
CA HIS A 13 -3.95 -18.64 9.01
C HIS A 13 -5.26 -18.73 8.22
N TRP A 14 -5.78 -19.95 8.00
CA TRP A 14 -7.05 -20.14 7.29
C TRP A 14 -8.24 -19.63 8.10
N CYS A 15 -8.25 -19.84 9.42
CA CYS A 15 -9.27 -19.25 10.30
C CYS A 15 -9.21 -17.72 10.27
N GLN A 16 -8.01 -17.13 10.34
CA GLN A 16 -7.82 -15.68 10.24
C GLN A 16 -8.38 -15.14 8.92
N ILE A 17 -7.94 -15.68 7.79
CA ILE A 17 -8.37 -15.24 6.45
C ILE A 17 -9.88 -15.41 6.25
N ARG A 18 -10.46 -16.51 6.72
CA ARG A 18 -11.91 -16.78 6.61
C ARG A 18 -12.76 -15.89 7.50
N SER A 19 -12.18 -15.30 8.54
CA SER A 19 -12.88 -14.35 9.41
C SER A 19 -13.07 -12.98 8.75
N PHE A 20 -12.35 -12.69 7.67
CA PHE A 20 -12.46 -11.40 7.00
C PHE A 20 -13.83 -11.25 6.34
N PRO A 21 -14.54 -10.11 6.50
CA PRO A 21 -15.92 -9.94 6.03
C PRO A 21 -16.08 -10.19 4.53
N ARG A 22 -15.03 -9.91 3.76
CA ARG A 22 -15.01 -10.04 2.29
C ARG A 22 -14.47 -11.36 1.77
N HIS A 23 -14.11 -12.30 2.65
CA HIS A 23 -13.52 -13.57 2.23
C HIS A 23 -14.37 -14.31 1.19
N LYS A 24 -15.71 -14.23 1.29
CA LYS A 24 -16.62 -14.88 0.34
C LYS A 24 -16.58 -14.26 -1.06
N GLN A 25 -16.47 -12.93 -1.16
CA GLN A 25 -16.49 -12.22 -2.44
C GLN A 25 -15.09 -12.08 -3.05
N GLN A 26 -14.10 -11.82 -2.20
CA GLN A 26 -12.70 -11.62 -2.57
C GLN A 26 -11.83 -12.46 -1.64
N PRO A 27 -11.72 -13.78 -1.87
CA PRO A 27 -10.90 -14.62 -1.02
C PRO A 27 -9.42 -14.24 -1.08
N ILE A 28 -8.71 -14.59 -0.01
CA ILE A 28 -7.26 -14.79 -0.03
C ILE A 28 -7.07 -16.30 0.07
N THR A 29 -6.28 -16.87 -0.82
CA THR A 29 -5.95 -18.31 -0.79
C THR A 29 -4.45 -18.49 -0.66
N ILE A 30 -4.01 -19.64 -0.12
CA ILE A 30 -2.59 -19.97 0.01
C ILE A 30 -2.39 -21.35 -0.64
N VAL A 31 -1.43 -21.46 -1.56
CA VAL A 31 -1.10 -22.73 -2.24
C VAL A 31 0.41 -22.94 -2.27
N ASN A 32 0.85 -24.17 -2.07
CA ASN A 32 2.24 -24.57 -2.28
C ASN A 32 2.24 -25.89 -3.06
N GLU A 33 2.78 -25.84 -4.28
CA GLU A 33 2.94 -26.98 -5.18
C GLU A 33 4.42 -27.23 -5.52
N VAL A 34 5.35 -26.53 -4.84
CA VAL A 34 6.78 -26.48 -5.16
C VAL A 34 7.61 -27.22 -4.11
N ASP A 35 7.35 -26.96 -2.83
CA ASP A 35 8.11 -27.53 -1.71
C ASP A 35 7.21 -27.73 -0.46
N ASP A 36 7.82 -28.05 0.69
CA ASP A 36 7.13 -28.25 1.97
C ASP A 36 7.09 -26.98 2.83
N ALA A 37 7.49 -25.82 2.30
CA ALA A 37 7.51 -24.58 3.05
C ALA A 37 6.09 -24.15 3.44
N THR A 38 5.97 -23.61 4.65
CA THR A 38 4.73 -23.03 5.17
C THR A 38 4.96 -21.58 5.58
N ILE A 39 3.89 -20.78 5.60
CA ILE A 39 3.97 -19.45 6.22
C ILE A 39 4.21 -19.66 7.72
N PRO A 40 5.20 -18.98 8.34
CA PRO A 40 5.51 -19.16 9.76
C PRO A 40 4.27 -19.01 10.63
N SER A 41 4.06 -19.93 11.58
CA SER A 41 2.89 -19.92 12.46
C SER A 41 2.82 -18.72 13.40
N THR A 42 3.90 -17.93 13.48
CA THR A 42 3.97 -16.66 14.21
C THR A 42 3.38 -15.49 13.41
N PHE A 43 3.23 -15.62 12.09
CA PHE A 43 2.67 -14.58 11.24
C PHE A 43 1.17 -14.38 11.51
N ARG A 44 0.67 -13.16 11.37
CA ARG A 44 -0.75 -12.82 11.53
C ARG A 44 -1.27 -12.01 10.36
N PHE A 45 -2.36 -12.46 9.75
CA PHE A 45 -3.06 -11.69 8.73
C PHE A 45 -3.85 -10.55 9.36
N LEU A 46 -3.68 -9.35 8.81
CA LEU A 46 -4.41 -8.15 9.18
C LEU A 46 -5.39 -7.73 8.09
N GLN A 47 -6.40 -6.96 8.48
CA GLN A 47 -7.31 -6.26 7.55
C GLN A 47 -6.96 -4.78 7.41
N HIS A 48 -6.41 -4.21 8.47
CA HIS A 48 -6.02 -2.80 8.58
C HIS A 48 -4.70 -2.72 9.35
N SER A 49 -3.91 -1.68 9.06
CA SER A 49 -2.72 -1.40 9.85
C SER A 49 -3.07 -1.16 11.31
N LYS A 50 -2.16 -1.55 12.21
CA LYS A 50 -2.29 -1.28 13.65
C LYS A 50 -1.34 -0.15 14.03
N LEU A 51 -1.80 0.80 14.83
CA LEU A 51 -0.93 1.82 15.40
C LEU A 51 -0.12 1.20 16.55
N GLY A 52 1.19 1.26 16.44
CA GLY A 52 2.13 0.81 17.46
C GLY A 52 2.23 1.81 18.63
N ALA A 53 2.97 1.43 19.66
CA ALA A 53 3.18 2.28 20.83
C ALA A 53 3.85 3.61 20.44
N GLY A 54 3.29 4.73 20.91
CA GLY A 54 3.78 6.07 20.61
C GLY A 54 3.33 6.66 19.27
N VAL A 55 2.54 5.91 18.48
CA VAL A 55 1.91 6.41 17.25
C VAL A 55 0.46 6.77 17.53
N GLN A 56 0.04 7.95 17.09
CA GLN A 56 -1.32 8.45 17.26
C GLN A 56 -1.85 9.01 15.94
N ALA A 57 -3.12 8.73 15.67
CA ALA A 57 -3.88 9.44 14.66
C ALA A 57 -4.20 10.86 15.16
N ALA A 58 -4.60 11.74 14.25
CA ALA A 58 -5.13 13.04 14.59
C ALA A 58 -6.36 12.90 15.49
N GLU A 59 -6.50 13.84 16.43
CA GLU A 59 -7.71 13.92 17.26
C GLU A 59 -8.92 14.24 16.38
N ASP A 60 -10.09 13.74 16.79
CA ASP A 60 -11.34 13.92 16.06
C ASP A 60 -11.68 15.41 15.83
N SER A 61 -11.20 16.31 16.70
CA SER A 61 -11.37 17.77 16.60
C SER A 61 -10.66 18.41 15.40
N PHE A 62 -9.62 17.79 14.86
CA PHE A 62 -8.89 18.27 13.69
C PHE A 62 -9.38 17.64 12.38
N ARG A 63 -10.26 16.64 12.46
CA ARG A 63 -10.78 15.94 11.29
C ARG A 63 -11.72 16.85 10.51
N THR A 64 -11.47 16.95 9.21
CA THR A 64 -12.25 17.80 8.32
C THR A 64 -12.58 17.05 7.03
N GLY A 65 -13.86 16.78 6.80
CA GLY A 65 -14.34 16.15 5.57
C GLY A 65 -15.17 17.09 4.70
N CYS A 66 -15.36 16.72 3.43
CA CYS A 66 -16.16 17.53 2.51
C CYS A 66 -17.66 17.51 2.84
N GLU A 67 -18.35 18.58 2.47
CA GLU A 67 -19.81 18.76 2.61
C GLU A 67 -20.56 18.46 1.30
N CYS A 68 -19.92 17.79 0.34
CA CYS A 68 -20.53 17.45 -0.95
C CYS A 68 -21.72 16.51 -0.76
N GLU A 69 -22.93 16.97 -1.10
CA GLU A 69 -24.15 16.17 -1.03
C GLU A 69 -24.26 15.21 -2.23
N ASP A 70 -23.87 15.69 -3.42
CA ASP A 70 -23.83 14.87 -4.63
C ASP A 70 -22.43 14.23 -4.79
N VAL A 71 -22.42 12.92 -4.98
CA VAL A 71 -21.20 12.14 -5.21
C VAL A 71 -20.41 12.60 -6.44
N GLU A 72 -21.07 13.25 -7.41
CA GLU A 72 -20.40 13.86 -8.55
C GLU A 72 -19.54 15.07 -8.15
N GLU A 73 -19.84 15.75 -7.04
CA GLU A 73 -19.09 16.93 -6.63
C GLU A 73 -17.70 16.60 -6.09
N CYS A 74 -17.54 15.41 -5.52
CA CYS A 74 -16.25 14.90 -5.06
C CYS A 74 -15.22 14.64 -6.17
N GLN A 75 -15.53 14.96 -7.44
CA GLN A 75 -14.58 14.92 -8.55
C GLN A 75 -13.95 16.28 -8.90
N TYR A 76 -14.46 17.37 -8.31
CA TYR A 76 -14.07 18.73 -8.68
C TYR A 76 -13.21 19.39 -7.59
N SER A 77 -12.46 20.42 -7.99
CA SER A 77 -11.63 21.23 -7.08
C SER A 77 -12.42 21.94 -5.97
N SER A 78 -13.75 21.97 -6.06
CA SER A 78 -14.63 22.49 -5.00
C SER A 78 -14.78 21.52 -3.81
N CYS A 79 -14.46 20.23 -4.00
CA CYS A 79 -14.45 19.27 -2.90
C CYS A 79 -13.30 19.57 -1.95
N LEU A 80 -13.60 19.71 -0.65
CA LEU A 80 -12.61 19.99 0.40
C LEU A 80 -11.45 18.97 0.42
N CYS A 81 -11.75 17.69 0.20
CA CYS A 81 -10.74 16.62 0.17
C CYS A 81 -9.76 16.73 -1.02
N LEU A 82 -10.01 17.61 -1.99
CA LEU A 82 -9.17 17.77 -3.19
C LEU A 82 -8.44 19.12 -3.21
N GLN A 83 -8.47 19.90 -2.12
CA GLN A 83 -7.90 21.26 -2.09
C GLN A 83 -6.38 21.29 -2.27
N GLU A 84 -5.68 20.23 -1.87
CA GLU A 84 -4.23 20.10 -2.05
C GLU A 84 -3.85 19.35 -3.33
N GLN A 85 -4.83 18.93 -4.13
CA GLN A 85 -4.56 18.26 -5.38
C GLN A 85 -4.07 19.28 -6.41
N GLU A 86 -2.83 19.10 -6.88
CA GLU A 86 -2.27 19.90 -7.97
C GLU A 86 -3.10 19.75 -9.26
N ASP A 87 -3.52 20.90 -9.81
CA ASP A 87 -4.30 20.99 -11.03
C ASP A 87 -3.39 21.21 -12.25
N ASP A 88 -3.33 20.22 -13.14
CA ASP A 88 -2.61 20.30 -14.43
C ASP A 88 -3.55 20.62 -15.60
N SER A 89 -4.78 21.07 -15.35
CA SER A 89 -5.62 21.49 -16.47
C SER A 89 -5.05 22.77 -17.06
N ASP A 90 -4.75 22.75 -18.37
CA ASP A 90 -4.48 23.95 -19.19
C ASP A 90 -5.75 24.84 -19.34
N ASP A 91 -6.72 24.65 -18.45
CA ASP A 91 -8.11 25.02 -18.61
C ASP A 91 -8.44 26.16 -17.64
N GLU A 92 -7.75 27.29 -17.83
CA GLU A 92 -7.88 28.51 -17.03
C GLU A 92 -9.28 29.18 -17.14
N GLY A 93 -10.22 28.57 -17.88
CA GLY A 93 -11.53 29.16 -18.21
C GLY A 93 -12.77 28.50 -17.57
N HIS A 94 -12.67 27.31 -16.96
CA HIS A 94 -13.84 26.61 -16.43
C HIS A 94 -13.97 26.72 -14.89
N ALA A 95 -15.13 27.19 -14.42
CA ALA A 95 -15.42 27.37 -12.99
C ALA A 95 -15.41 26.06 -12.15
N ARG A 96 -15.50 24.87 -12.79
CA ARG A 96 -15.49 23.55 -12.13
C ARG A 96 -14.40 22.65 -12.72
N ARG A 97 -13.19 22.71 -12.16
CA ARG A 97 -12.01 21.96 -12.64
C ARG A 97 -12.00 20.53 -12.08
N LYS A 98 -11.82 19.53 -12.96
CA LYS A 98 -11.82 18.11 -12.59
C LYS A 98 -10.42 17.65 -12.18
N VAL A 99 -10.13 17.75 -10.88
CA VAL A 99 -8.84 17.35 -10.29
C VAL A 99 -8.80 15.89 -9.82
N TYR A 100 -9.94 15.19 -9.88
CA TYR A 100 -10.10 13.78 -9.53
C TYR A 100 -9.09 12.83 -10.19
N MET A 101 -8.58 11.88 -9.40
CA MET A 101 -7.54 10.95 -9.84
C MET A 101 -8.05 9.68 -10.50
N TYR A 102 -9.31 9.29 -10.28
CA TYR A 102 -9.89 8.10 -10.90
C TYR A 102 -10.81 8.47 -12.08
N HIS A 103 -11.16 7.47 -12.87
CA HIS A 103 -12.26 7.59 -13.82
C HIS A 103 -13.59 7.42 -13.08
N MET A 104 -14.55 8.32 -13.31
CA MET A 104 -15.85 8.23 -12.64
C MET A 104 -16.83 7.28 -13.37
N HIS A 105 -16.87 7.33 -14.71
CA HIS A 105 -17.86 6.60 -15.50
C HIS A 105 -17.23 5.66 -16.54
N GLY A 106 -18.06 4.82 -17.14
CA GLY A 106 -17.69 3.91 -18.23
C GLY A 106 -16.90 2.69 -17.76
N ALA A 107 -16.35 1.95 -18.73
CA ALA A 107 -15.62 0.71 -18.47
C ALA A 107 -14.36 0.86 -17.59
N LYS A 108 -13.89 2.09 -17.39
CA LYS A 108 -12.75 2.41 -16.53
C LYS A 108 -13.14 2.96 -15.16
N SER A 109 -14.44 3.01 -14.82
CA SER A 109 -14.91 3.55 -13.54
C SER A 109 -14.15 2.93 -12.35
N GLY A 110 -13.64 3.79 -11.45
CA GLY A 110 -12.82 3.41 -10.30
C GLY A 110 -11.36 3.09 -10.59
N LEU A 111 -10.92 3.09 -11.86
CA LEU A 111 -9.51 2.94 -12.22
C LEU A 111 -8.78 4.30 -12.11
N LEU A 112 -7.55 4.28 -11.59
CA LEU A 112 -6.65 5.43 -11.57
C LEU A 112 -6.36 5.89 -12.99
N ARG A 113 -6.52 7.19 -13.26
CA ARG A 113 -6.34 7.75 -14.60
C ARG A 113 -4.90 7.59 -15.05
N SER A 114 -4.70 7.19 -16.32
CA SER A 114 -3.38 6.86 -16.86
C SER A 114 -2.32 7.95 -16.68
N LYS A 115 -2.71 9.23 -16.68
CA LYS A 115 -1.79 10.36 -16.50
C LYS A 115 -1.12 10.37 -15.12
N PHE A 116 -1.76 9.79 -14.10
CA PHE A 116 -1.23 9.74 -12.74
C PHE A 116 -0.40 8.49 -12.45
N LEU A 117 -0.45 7.45 -13.29
CA LEU A 117 0.26 6.19 -13.02
C LEU A 117 1.79 6.35 -12.92
N LYS A 118 2.34 7.35 -13.62
CA LYS A 118 3.78 7.69 -13.56
C LYS A 118 4.08 8.90 -12.66
N SER A 119 3.05 9.53 -12.11
CA SER A 119 3.21 10.68 -11.21
C SER A 119 3.69 10.21 -9.83
N LYS A 120 4.41 11.07 -9.11
CA LYS A 120 4.72 10.88 -7.68
C LYS A 120 3.68 11.53 -6.76
N ARG A 121 2.58 12.08 -7.32
CA ARG A 121 1.54 12.76 -6.52
C ARG A 121 0.82 11.81 -5.56
N PRO A 122 0.48 12.28 -4.36
CA PRO A 122 -0.39 11.53 -3.47
C PRO A 122 -1.81 11.49 -4.03
N ILE A 123 -2.59 10.52 -3.54
CA ILE A 123 -4.02 10.40 -3.80
C ILE A 123 -4.76 10.92 -2.60
N TYR A 124 -5.54 11.99 -2.76
CA TYR A 124 -6.47 12.45 -1.73
C TYR A 124 -7.86 11.88 -1.97
N GLU A 125 -8.34 11.07 -1.03
CA GLU A 125 -9.67 10.48 -1.03
C GLU A 125 -10.57 11.13 0.01
N CYS A 126 -11.88 11.01 -0.18
CA CYS A 126 -12.82 11.21 0.91
C CYS A 126 -12.61 10.14 2.00
N HIS A 127 -13.22 10.36 3.16
CA HIS A 127 -13.09 9.55 4.36
C HIS A 127 -14.34 9.70 5.24
N ASP A 128 -14.40 8.99 6.37
CA ASP A 128 -15.58 8.91 7.24
C ASP A 128 -16.08 10.25 7.80
N GLY A 129 -15.26 11.30 7.76
CA GLY A 129 -15.67 12.66 8.14
C GLY A 129 -16.44 13.43 7.04
N CYS A 130 -16.56 12.88 5.84
CA CYS A 130 -17.22 13.53 4.71
C CYS A 130 -18.74 13.23 4.67
N ALA A 131 -19.53 14.21 4.22
CA ALA A 131 -20.98 14.06 4.00
C ALA A 131 -21.32 13.15 2.80
N CYS A 132 -20.38 12.91 1.89
CA CYS A 132 -20.60 12.08 0.71
C CYS A 132 -20.77 10.59 1.06
N ALA A 133 -21.63 9.90 0.31
CA ALA A 133 -21.96 8.49 0.53
C ALA A 133 -20.76 7.54 0.40
N GLU A 134 -20.88 6.30 0.91
CA GLU A 134 -19.86 5.23 0.74
C GLU A 134 -19.58 4.89 -0.73
N SER A 135 -20.56 5.12 -1.61
CA SER A 135 -20.43 4.97 -3.06
C SER A 135 -19.68 6.12 -3.72
N CYS A 136 -19.25 7.14 -2.97
CA CYS A 136 -18.49 8.29 -3.46
C CYS A 136 -17.35 7.80 -4.35
N PRO A 137 -17.23 8.30 -5.59
CA PRO A 137 -16.21 7.81 -6.50
C PRO A 137 -14.82 8.00 -5.86
N ASN A 138 -14.60 9.05 -5.06
CA ASN A 138 -13.35 9.34 -4.36
C ASN A 138 -13.08 8.54 -3.06
N ARG A 139 -13.48 7.27 -3.01
CA ARG A 139 -13.25 6.35 -1.87
C ARG A 139 -12.78 4.95 -2.35
N VAL A 140 -12.01 4.87 -3.43
CA VAL A 140 -11.58 3.61 -4.05
C VAL A 140 -10.72 2.78 -3.10
N VAL A 141 -9.69 3.39 -2.52
CA VAL A 141 -8.74 2.73 -1.60
C VAL A 141 -9.39 2.47 -0.25
N GLU A 142 -10.15 3.44 0.28
CA GLU A 142 -10.92 3.29 1.53
C GLU A 142 -11.82 2.04 1.49
N ARG A 143 -12.52 1.85 0.37
CA ARG A 143 -13.37 0.69 0.15
C ARG A 143 -12.61 -0.62 0.08
N GLY A 144 -11.28 -0.66 0.18
CA GLY A 144 -10.45 -1.87 0.30
C GLY A 144 -10.47 -2.78 -0.94
N ARG A 145 -9.69 -3.87 -0.87
CA ARG A 145 -9.48 -4.81 -1.97
C ARG A 145 -10.79 -5.33 -2.58
N LYS A 146 -10.84 -5.33 -3.91
CA LYS A 146 -11.91 -5.93 -4.74
C LYS A 146 -11.43 -7.07 -5.64
N VAL A 147 -10.15 -7.44 -5.55
CA VAL A 147 -9.52 -8.49 -6.37
C VAL A 147 -9.24 -9.73 -5.52
N PRO A 148 -9.66 -10.95 -5.90
CA PRO A 148 -9.25 -12.17 -5.22
C PRO A 148 -7.74 -12.42 -5.39
N LEU A 149 -7.04 -12.69 -4.29
CA LEU A 149 -5.59 -12.90 -4.30
C LEU A 149 -5.25 -14.33 -3.86
N GLN A 150 -4.15 -14.84 -4.41
CA GLN A 150 -3.57 -16.11 -4.04
C GLN A 150 -2.10 -15.91 -3.71
N ILE A 151 -1.73 -16.18 -2.46
CA ILE A 151 -0.35 -16.35 -2.06
C ILE A 151 0.07 -17.73 -2.56
N PHE A 152 1.15 -17.79 -3.33
CA PHE A 152 1.64 -19.04 -3.90
C PHE A 152 3.13 -19.19 -3.68
N ARG A 153 3.62 -20.42 -3.60
CA ARG A 153 5.05 -20.70 -3.57
C ARG A 153 5.62 -20.58 -4.99
N THR A 154 6.61 -19.73 -5.17
CA THR A 154 7.38 -19.57 -6.41
C THR A 154 8.54 -20.57 -6.43
N GLU A 155 9.14 -20.78 -7.60
CA GLU A 155 10.31 -21.65 -7.75
C GLU A 155 11.60 -21.05 -7.18
N LYS A 156 11.72 -19.71 -7.09
CA LYS A 156 13.00 -19.02 -6.86
C LYS A 156 13.00 -17.95 -5.78
N THR A 157 11.89 -17.25 -5.59
CA THR A 157 11.80 -16.06 -4.72
C THR A 157 11.03 -16.32 -3.43
N GLY A 158 10.75 -17.59 -3.13
CA GLY A 158 9.98 -17.97 -1.96
C GLY A 158 8.49 -17.78 -2.20
N TRP A 159 7.79 -17.07 -1.31
CA TRP A 159 6.36 -16.77 -1.49
C TRP A 159 6.16 -15.62 -2.48
N GLY A 160 5.11 -15.71 -3.29
CA GLY A 160 4.66 -14.68 -4.23
C GLY A 160 3.16 -14.47 -4.12
N VAL A 161 2.63 -13.50 -4.85
CA VAL A 161 1.18 -13.27 -4.94
C VAL A 161 0.77 -13.19 -6.40
N ARG A 162 -0.37 -13.81 -6.72
CA ARG A 162 -1.04 -13.66 -8.02
C ARG A 162 -2.52 -13.40 -7.84
N SER A 163 -3.16 -12.89 -8.88
CA SER A 163 -4.61 -12.76 -8.92
C SER A 163 -5.26 -13.93 -9.64
N LEU A 164 -6.44 -14.34 -9.18
CA LEU A 164 -7.25 -15.39 -9.84
C LEU A 164 -8.14 -14.84 -10.97
N VAL A 165 -8.14 -13.52 -11.15
CA VAL A 165 -8.87 -12.81 -12.20
C VAL A 165 -7.95 -11.78 -12.84
N ASP A 166 -8.30 -11.34 -14.05
CA ASP A 166 -7.53 -10.30 -14.74
C ASP A 166 -7.67 -8.97 -13.97
N ILE A 167 -6.58 -8.20 -13.89
CA ILE A 167 -6.54 -6.86 -13.29
C ILE A 167 -6.30 -5.86 -14.41
N LYS A 168 -7.10 -4.80 -14.46
CA LYS A 168 -6.95 -3.74 -15.46
C LYS A 168 -5.90 -2.72 -15.03
N LYS A 169 -5.23 -2.12 -16.01
CA LYS A 169 -4.37 -0.96 -15.81
C LYS A 169 -5.10 0.14 -15.03
N GLY A 170 -4.49 0.64 -13.97
CA GLY A 170 -5.05 1.62 -13.05
C GLY A 170 -5.95 1.02 -11.98
N GLN A 171 -6.15 -0.30 -11.92
CA GLN A 171 -6.98 -0.91 -10.88
C GLN A 171 -6.24 -0.94 -9.55
N PHE A 172 -6.95 -0.55 -8.49
CA PHE A 172 -6.49 -0.75 -7.11
C PHE A 172 -6.48 -2.25 -6.78
N VAL A 173 -5.36 -2.74 -6.25
CA VAL A 173 -5.20 -4.14 -5.85
C VAL A 173 -5.48 -4.28 -4.36
N ASP A 174 -4.63 -3.74 -3.51
CA ASP A 174 -4.76 -3.75 -2.05
C ASP A 174 -3.78 -2.74 -1.43
N LYS A 175 -3.82 -2.58 -0.11
CA LYS A 175 -2.85 -1.77 0.64
C LYS A 175 -1.67 -2.60 1.14
N TYR A 176 -0.50 -1.98 1.29
CA TYR A 176 0.53 -2.50 2.19
C TYR A 176 0.16 -2.09 3.62
N ILE A 177 0.01 -3.08 4.51
CA ILE A 177 -0.43 -2.87 5.90
C ILE A 177 0.50 -3.59 6.86
N GLY A 178 0.49 -3.19 8.12
CA GLY A 178 1.32 -3.77 9.15
C GLY A 178 1.17 -3.03 10.46
N GLU A 179 2.16 -3.13 11.33
CA GLU A 179 2.26 -2.27 12.50
C GLU A 179 2.92 -0.94 12.11
N ILE A 180 2.23 0.17 12.30
CA ILE A 180 2.82 1.50 12.11
C ILE A 180 3.62 1.84 13.37
N ILE A 181 4.92 2.01 13.22
CA ILE A 181 5.87 2.21 14.32
C ILE A 181 6.63 3.53 14.18
N THR A 182 7.16 4.01 15.29
CA THR A 182 8.00 5.22 15.33
C THR A 182 9.37 4.96 14.68
N PRO A 183 10.11 6.02 14.28
CA PRO A 183 11.46 5.86 13.73
C PRO A 183 12.42 5.20 14.73
N GLN A 184 12.30 5.52 16.02
CA GLN A 184 13.08 4.89 17.09
C GLN A 184 12.72 3.41 17.21
N GLU A 185 11.41 3.12 17.07
CA GLU A 185 10.80 1.84 16.79
C GLU A 185 11.58 0.99 15.78
N ALA A 186 11.54 1.48 14.55
CA ALA A 186 12.13 0.85 13.39
C ALA A 186 13.65 0.63 13.59
N GLN A 187 14.37 1.66 14.06
CA GLN A 187 15.81 1.55 14.28
C GLN A 187 16.17 0.50 15.33
N ARG A 188 15.44 0.44 16.45
CA ARG A 188 15.65 -0.60 17.48
C ARG A 188 15.48 -1.98 16.88
N ARG A 189 14.45 -2.19 16.06
CA ARG A 189 14.19 -3.48 15.44
C ARG A 189 15.22 -3.83 14.34
N ARG A 190 15.67 -2.87 13.53
CA ARG A 190 16.78 -3.06 12.56
C ARG A 190 18.06 -3.54 13.25
N ASN A 191 18.41 -2.89 14.36
CA ASN A 191 19.59 -3.26 15.15
C ASN A 191 19.45 -4.64 15.82
N ALA A 192 18.22 -5.08 16.10
CA ALA A 192 17.95 -6.36 16.74
C ALA A 192 17.83 -7.52 15.74
N SER A 193 17.49 -7.26 14.48
CA SER A 193 17.44 -8.30 13.46
C SER A 193 18.84 -8.77 13.11
N SER A 194 19.05 -10.08 13.13
CA SER A 194 20.29 -10.64 12.56
C SER A 194 20.34 -10.31 11.06
N ILE A 195 21.54 -10.13 10.50
CA ILE A 195 21.74 -9.89 9.04
C ILE A 195 21.04 -10.98 8.18
N ALA A 196 20.80 -12.17 8.75
CA ALA A 196 20.08 -13.26 8.10
C ALA A 196 18.54 -13.09 8.07
N GLU A 197 17.95 -12.34 9.01
CA GLU A 197 16.50 -12.10 9.11
C GLU A 197 16.03 -10.89 8.29
N ARG A 198 16.97 -10.03 7.86
CA ARG A 198 16.81 -8.97 6.83
C ARG A 198 15.53 -8.13 6.97
N LYS A 199 15.44 -7.41 8.09
CA LYS A 199 14.27 -6.61 8.47
C LYS A 199 13.88 -5.54 7.44
N ASP A 200 14.84 -4.94 6.75
CA ASP A 200 14.61 -3.81 5.83
C ASP A 200 13.65 -4.15 4.68
N VAL A 201 13.47 -5.43 4.35
CA VAL A 201 12.53 -5.87 3.31
C VAL A 201 11.06 -5.63 3.68
N TYR A 202 10.74 -5.57 4.97
CA TYR A 202 9.34 -5.50 5.44
C TYR A 202 8.95 -4.12 5.99
N LEU A 203 9.90 -3.18 6.02
CA LEU A 203 9.70 -1.82 6.51
C LEU A 203 9.44 -0.87 5.34
N PHE A 204 8.32 -0.16 5.40
CA PHE A 204 7.99 0.90 4.44
C PHE A 204 7.82 2.23 5.15
N ALA A 205 8.64 3.21 4.78
CA ALA A 205 8.54 4.57 5.31
C ALA A 205 7.27 5.27 4.81
N LEU A 206 6.63 6.03 5.69
CA LEU A 206 5.50 6.92 5.40
C LEU A 206 6.01 8.34 5.16
N ASP A 207 6.89 8.48 4.16
CA ASP A 207 7.72 9.66 3.95
C ASP A 207 7.18 10.65 2.92
N LYS A 208 6.01 10.35 2.33
CA LYS A 208 5.46 11.12 1.21
C LYS A 208 5.34 12.61 1.49
N PHE A 209 5.03 12.94 2.75
CA PHE A 209 4.78 14.30 3.23
C PHE A 209 5.86 14.78 4.21
N THR A 210 6.97 14.05 4.35
CA THR A 210 8.09 14.47 5.19
C THR A 210 8.70 15.73 4.61
N ASP A 211 8.66 16.81 5.38
CA ASP A 211 9.23 18.10 5.02
C ASP A 211 9.70 18.80 6.30
N LYS A 212 11.00 19.08 6.37
CA LYS A 212 11.67 19.76 7.49
C LYS A 212 11.05 21.13 7.79
N HIS A 213 10.41 21.75 6.81
CA HIS A 213 9.76 23.06 6.92
C HIS A 213 8.24 22.99 7.05
N SER A 214 7.67 21.78 7.16
CA SER A 214 6.22 21.61 7.29
C SER A 214 5.67 22.35 8.52
N PRO A 215 4.51 23.03 8.42
CA PRO A 215 3.85 23.59 9.60
C PRO A 215 3.46 22.50 10.60
N ASP A 216 3.13 21.29 10.14
CA ASP A 216 2.84 20.14 10.98
C ASP A 216 4.13 19.53 11.55
N VAL A 217 4.28 19.59 12.86
CA VAL A 217 5.46 19.06 13.58
C VAL A 217 5.67 17.57 13.37
N ARG A 218 4.60 16.80 13.09
CA ARG A 218 4.67 15.35 12.84
C ARG A 218 5.34 15.02 11.50
N LEU A 219 5.41 15.99 10.60
CA LEU A 219 6.00 15.84 9.25
C LEU A 219 7.44 16.38 9.15
N ARG A 220 7.97 17.04 10.19
CA ARG A 220 9.32 17.64 10.16
C ARG A 220 10.46 16.66 10.42
N GLY A 221 10.17 15.60 11.15
CA GLY A 221 11.15 14.61 11.60
C GLY A 221 11.25 13.40 10.66
N PRO A 222 12.04 12.39 11.04
CA PRO A 222 12.01 11.11 10.37
C PRO A 222 10.59 10.53 10.34
N PRO A 223 10.16 9.94 9.22
CA PRO A 223 8.81 9.43 9.03
C PRO A 223 8.52 8.21 9.90
N LEU A 224 7.24 7.98 10.19
CA LEU A 224 6.79 6.69 10.69
C LEU A 224 7.01 5.59 9.64
N GLU A 225 7.00 4.33 10.06
CA GLU A 225 7.19 3.20 9.16
C GLU A 225 6.13 2.12 9.38
N ILE A 226 5.73 1.41 8.33
CA ILE A 226 4.90 0.20 8.41
C ILE A 226 5.82 -1.02 8.48
N ASP A 227 5.80 -1.76 9.59
CA ASP A 227 6.45 -3.05 9.76
C ASP A 227 5.47 -4.20 9.47
N GLY A 228 5.70 -4.88 8.34
CA GLY A 228 4.90 -6.03 7.89
C GLY A 228 5.48 -7.39 8.26
N GLU A 229 6.58 -7.46 9.02
CA GLU A 229 7.37 -8.69 9.20
C GLU A 229 6.53 -9.84 9.78
N PHE A 230 5.87 -9.60 10.92
CA PHE A 230 5.09 -10.60 11.65
C PHE A 230 3.58 -10.44 11.51
N MET A 231 3.11 -9.30 11.01
CA MET A 231 1.68 -9.10 10.76
C MET A 231 1.41 -8.15 9.61
N SER A 232 0.63 -8.60 8.63
CA SER A 232 0.36 -7.82 7.41
C SER A 232 -0.81 -8.41 6.61
N GLY A 233 -1.14 -7.79 5.48
CA GLY A 233 -2.04 -8.31 4.46
C GLY A 233 -1.32 -9.24 3.47
N PRO A 234 -2.00 -9.66 2.38
CA PRO A 234 -1.39 -10.49 1.35
C PRO A 234 -0.26 -9.77 0.59
N THR A 235 -0.28 -8.44 0.55
CA THR A 235 0.69 -7.60 -0.18
C THR A 235 2.12 -7.70 0.33
N ARG A 236 2.33 -8.12 1.59
CA ARG A 236 3.67 -8.45 2.13
C ARG A 236 4.42 -9.47 1.30
N PHE A 237 3.70 -10.39 0.65
CA PHE A 237 4.29 -11.49 -0.11
C PHE A 237 4.49 -11.14 -1.60
N ILE A 238 4.22 -9.90 -2.01
CA ILE A 238 4.44 -9.46 -3.40
C ILE A 238 5.95 -9.26 -3.59
N ASN A 239 6.52 -9.92 -4.60
CA ASN A 239 7.95 -9.86 -4.86
C ASN A 239 8.39 -8.57 -5.57
N HIS A 240 9.67 -8.29 -5.47
CA HIS A 240 10.34 -7.24 -6.20
C HIS A 240 10.42 -7.53 -7.71
N SER A 241 10.27 -6.51 -8.55
CA SER A 241 10.70 -6.54 -9.95
C SER A 241 11.24 -5.19 -10.43
N CYS A 242 12.29 -5.20 -11.25
CA CYS A 242 12.81 -4.01 -11.94
C CYS A 242 11.98 -3.61 -13.19
N ASP A 243 11.04 -4.47 -13.62
CA ASP A 243 9.96 -4.14 -14.56
C ASP A 243 8.61 -4.57 -13.95
N PRO A 244 8.14 -3.83 -12.93
CA PRO A 244 6.99 -4.25 -12.15
C PRO A 244 5.67 -4.12 -12.92
N ASN A 245 4.64 -4.81 -12.43
CA ASN A 245 3.26 -4.62 -12.90
C ASN A 245 2.38 -3.84 -11.91
N LEU A 246 2.86 -3.61 -10.68
CA LEU A 246 2.26 -2.75 -9.68
C LEU A 246 3.15 -1.56 -9.31
N ARG A 247 2.54 -0.53 -8.72
CA ARG A 247 3.23 0.61 -8.12
C ARG A 247 2.52 1.05 -6.85
N ILE A 248 3.27 1.55 -5.88
CA ILE A 248 2.74 2.13 -4.65
C ILE A 248 2.36 3.61 -4.84
N PHE A 249 1.29 4.02 -4.17
CA PHE A 249 0.85 5.41 -4.08
C PHE A 249 0.50 5.71 -2.64
N ALA A 250 0.95 6.86 -2.14
CA ALA A 250 0.47 7.39 -0.88
C ALA A 250 -0.99 7.82 -1.04
N ARG A 251 -1.89 7.26 -0.23
CA ARG A 251 -3.29 7.68 -0.17
C ARG A 251 -3.59 8.34 1.16
N VAL A 252 -4.16 9.53 1.11
CA VAL A 252 -4.61 10.31 2.27
C VAL A 252 -6.13 10.29 2.28
N GLY A 253 -6.72 9.90 3.40
CA GLY A 253 -8.14 10.15 3.66
C GLY A 253 -8.27 11.52 4.32
N ASP A 254 -8.14 11.53 5.64
CA ASP A 254 -8.13 12.78 6.40
C ASP A 254 -6.79 13.51 6.23
N HIS A 255 -6.85 14.81 5.89
CA HIS A 255 -5.66 15.65 5.73
C HIS A 255 -4.85 15.80 7.03
N ALA A 256 -5.49 15.62 8.19
CA ALA A 256 -4.81 15.64 9.48
C ALA A 256 -3.97 14.36 9.73
N ASP A 257 -4.13 13.32 8.92
CA ASP A 257 -3.47 12.02 9.07
C ASP A 257 -2.45 11.72 7.95
N LYS A 258 -1.91 12.76 7.31
CA LYS A 258 -0.84 12.61 6.28
C LYS A 258 0.39 11.86 6.79
N HIS A 259 0.75 12.01 8.06
CA HIS A 259 1.90 11.33 8.68
C HIS A 259 1.69 9.81 8.81
N ILE A 260 0.45 9.32 8.70
CA ILE A 260 0.07 7.91 8.71
C ILE A 260 -0.67 7.52 7.42
N HIS A 261 -0.31 8.13 6.29
CA HIS A 261 -0.95 7.87 5.01
C HIS A 261 -0.94 6.37 4.65
N ASP A 262 -1.93 5.93 3.87
CA ASP A 262 -1.98 4.58 3.34
C ASP A 262 -0.90 4.38 2.26
N ILE A 263 -0.41 3.15 2.12
CA ILE A 263 0.37 2.71 0.95
C ILE A 263 -0.53 1.84 0.08
N ALA A 264 -1.03 2.41 -1.02
CA ALA A 264 -1.98 1.76 -1.92
C ALA A 264 -1.30 1.25 -3.20
N MET A 265 -1.53 -0.01 -3.56
CA MET A 265 -0.94 -0.61 -4.76
C MET A 265 -1.91 -0.56 -5.94
N PHE A 266 -1.44 0.01 -7.06
CA PHE A 266 -2.20 0.13 -8.31
C PHE A 266 -1.47 -0.56 -9.46
N ALA A 267 -2.24 -1.15 -10.38
CA ALA A 267 -1.70 -1.80 -11.57
C ALA A 267 -1.19 -0.78 -12.60
N LEU A 268 0.06 -0.93 -13.04
CA LEU A 268 0.69 -0.10 -14.07
C LEU A 268 0.30 -0.50 -15.50
N LYS A 269 -0.06 -1.77 -15.67
CA LYS A 269 -0.44 -2.43 -16.93
C LYS A 269 -1.61 -3.38 -16.69
N ASP A 270 -2.23 -3.87 -17.76
CA ASP A 270 -3.17 -4.99 -17.62
C ASP A 270 -2.36 -6.22 -17.17
N ILE A 271 -2.89 -6.95 -16.18
CA ILE A 271 -2.25 -8.13 -15.58
C ILE A 271 -3.20 -9.30 -15.79
N LEU A 272 -2.71 -10.37 -16.41
CA LEU A 272 -3.53 -11.54 -16.68
C LEU A 272 -3.71 -12.39 -15.42
N ARG A 273 -4.83 -13.11 -15.32
CA ARG A 273 -5.01 -14.10 -14.25
C ARG A 273 -3.81 -15.05 -14.18
N GLY A 274 -3.38 -15.36 -12.96
CA GLY A 274 -2.25 -16.24 -12.71
C GLY A 274 -0.87 -15.59 -12.87
N GLU A 275 -0.77 -14.39 -13.44
CA GLU A 275 0.47 -13.63 -13.49
C GLU A 275 0.87 -13.19 -12.07
N GLU A 276 2.17 -13.29 -11.75
CA GLU A 276 2.71 -12.85 -10.48
C GLU A 276 2.64 -11.32 -10.38
N LEU A 277 2.13 -10.84 -9.25
CA LEU A 277 2.15 -9.43 -8.90
C LEU A 277 3.54 -9.07 -8.40
N THR A 278 4.08 -7.96 -8.90
CA THR A 278 5.40 -7.45 -8.52
C THR A 278 5.41 -5.93 -8.48
N PHE A 279 6.18 -5.35 -7.57
CA PHE A 279 6.45 -3.90 -7.50
C PHE A 279 7.93 -3.63 -7.30
N ASP A 280 8.35 -2.40 -7.55
CA ASP A 280 9.73 -2.00 -7.28
C ASP A 280 9.85 -1.52 -5.83
N TYR A 281 10.68 -2.21 -5.04
CA TYR A 281 10.86 -1.95 -3.61
C TYR A 281 11.49 -0.59 -3.31
N VAL A 282 12.20 0.00 -4.27
CA VAL A 282 12.91 1.29 -4.11
C VAL A 282 12.32 2.40 -4.96
N ASP A 283 11.19 2.19 -5.63
CA ASP A 283 10.52 3.25 -6.40
C ASP A 283 10.02 4.35 -5.48
N GLY A 284 10.69 5.50 -5.53
CA GLY A 284 10.37 6.67 -4.71
C GLY A 284 11.52 7.12 -3.79
N VAL A 285 12.49 6.25 -3.51
CA VAL A 285 13.70 6.58 -2.75
C VAL A 285 14.55 7.55 -3.56
N SER A 286 15.10 8.59 -2.93
CA SER A 286 15.95 9.59 -3.60
C SER A 286 17.22 8.94 -4.16
N GLU A 287 17.64 9.37 -5.35
CA GLU A 287 18.86 8.90 -6.04
C GLU A 287 20.17 9.12 -5.25
N GLU A 288 20.11 9.80 -4.11
CA GLU A 288 21.24 10.03 -3.20
C GLU A 288 21.62 8.78 -2.38
N ASP A 289 20.74 7.76 -2.29
CA ASP A 289 20.95 6.49 -1.58
C ASP A 289 21.10 5.29 -2.54
N ASP A 290 21.83 5.46 -3.64
CA ASP A 290 22.09 4.38 -4.60
C ASP A 290 23.23 3.45 -4.09
N ASP A 291 22.97 2.79 -2.96
CA ASP A 291 23.89 1.84 -2.31
C ASP A 291 24.30 0.69 -3.24
N ALA A 292 23.48 0.39 -4.26
CA ALA A 292 23.79 -0.56 -5.33
C ALA A 292 25.04 -0.17 -6.14
N LYS A 293 25.39 1.11 -6.22
CA LYS A 293 26.62 1.61 -6.87
C LYS A 293 27.84 1.60 -5.96
N ASP A 294 27.65 1.53 -4.65
CA ASP A 294 28.75 1.46 -3.69
C ASP A 294 29.24 0.01 -3.52
N LYS A 295 30.38 -0.29 -4.17
CA LYS A 295 31.04 -1.61 -4.10
C LYS A 295 31.37 -2.05 -2.67
N SER A 296 31.47 -1.13 -1.71
CA SER A 296 31.70 -1.46 -0.30
C SER A 296 30.46 -2.00 0.41
N LYS A 297 29.26 -1.73 -0.12
CA LYS A 297 27.96 -2.16 0.44
C LYS A 297 27.37 -3.38 -0.26
N GLN A 298 27.87 -3.72 -1.46
CA GLN A 298 27.41 -4.88 -2.26
C GLN A 298 27.52 -6.24 -1.56
N GLY A 299 28.42 -6.40 -0.58
CA GLY A 299 28.62 -7.67 0.13
C GLY A 299 27.39 -8.15 0.92
N ASP A 300 26.54 -7.22 1.36
CA ASP A 300 25.36 -7.51 2.19
C ASP A 300 24.04 -7.45 1.40
N MET A 301 24.10 -7.07 0.12
CA MET A 301 22.92 -6.86 -0.73
C MET A 301 22.33 -8.17 -1.24
N VAL A 302 21.00 -8.19 -1.41
CA VAL A 302 20.30 -9.37 -1.93
C VAL A 302 20.20 -9.33 -3.43
N LYS A 303 20.68 -10.40 -4.06
CA LYS A 303 20.60 -10.56 -5.51
C LYS A 303 19.14 -10.58 -5.96
N CYS A 304 18.83 -9.74 -6.93
CA CYS A 304 17.54 -9.69 -7.58
C CYS A 304 17.38 -10.87 -8.54
N LEU A 305 16.23 -11.54 -8.44
CA LEU A 305 15.87 -12.72 -9.25
C LEU A 305 14.64 -12.46 -10.13
N CYS A 306 14.31 -11.20 -10.41
CA CYS A 306 13.09 -10.81 -11.14
C CYS A 306 13.06 -11.27 -12.61
N GLY A 307 14.21 -11.64 -13.18
CA GLY A 307 14.30 -12.11 -14.57
C GLY A 307 14.08 -11.05 -15.64
N SER A 308 13.92 -9.77 -15.28
CA SER A 308 13.75 -8.69 -16.24
C SER A 308 15.04 -8.38 -17.01
N LYS A 309 14.91 -7.94 -18.27
CA LYS A 309 16.04 -7.53 -19.12
C LYS A 309 16.76 -6.28 -18.61
N ASN A 310 16.07 -5.42 -17.87
CA ASN A 310 16.60 -4.20 -17.25
C ASN A 310 16.85 -4.37 -15.73
N CYS A 311 17.13 -5.59 -15.28
CA CYS A 311 17.39 -5.88 -13.87
C CYS A 311 18.57 -5.06 -13.32
N ARG A 312 18.42 -4.50 -12.12
CA ARG A 312 19.46 -3.74 -11.39
C ARG A 312 20.39 -4.61 -10.54
N GLU A 313 20.34 -5.93 -10.75
CA GLU A 313 21.14 -6.97 -10.07
C GLU A 313 20.85 -7.19 -8.58
N PHE A 314 20.47 -6.16 -7.82
CA PHE A 314 20.15 -6.21 -6.40
C PHE A 314 18.74 -5.65 -6.11
N LEU A 315 18.17 -6.04 -4.97
CA LEU A 315 16.78 -5.69 -4.59
C LEU A 315 16.60 -4.25 -4.12
N TRP A 316 17.65 -3.65 -3.55
CA TRP A 316 17.78 -2.27 -3.12
C TRP A 316 19.13 -1.73 -3.61
#